data_AF-A0A084CPL4-F1
#
_entry.id   AF-A0A084CPL4-F1
#
_cell.length_a   1.000
_cell.length_b   1.000
_cell.length_c   1.000
_cell.angle_alpha   90.00
_cell.angle_beta   90.00
_cell.angle_gamma   90.00
#
_symmetry.space_group_name_H-M   'P 1'
#
loop_
_entity.id
_entity.type
_entity.pdbx_description
1 polymer ?
#
loop_
_entity_poly.entity_id
_entity_poly.type
_entity_poly.pdbx_seq_one_letter_code
_entity_poly.pdbx_strand_id
1 'polypeptide(L)'
;MNPFLKDIAVSTMLKERLSALSTLLKSRHILHSVALELELINDAMIPSEIEEVMRNISKSLTITQLGKDFLKIELESTKPDGMKPLLQSISNHFIEQLLAPERSSIQDSREFLAFHIKKRKEDLDVAENALAEYKNTNALLTPEIQVQSLNRLAILRQNLYQKKAELAGAQKNLGTLDQQLSKTNPVIGKIEEQIIKTRSELALLYAKYTKNHSSVQAKEREIRRLESERSELLKIAQPNFNSGQLWDIASSNVLGKAKIMQPFLSEQLHNLQMARSKFESLNEETKSLNNMILELEQKANNFGNSAKELYRLFKNVEIKRQLYDELVKRYEMAQLTGSLGIFEQKKRVKIIDLPFTPSKPSNFPPIIFAITGFLAGIFLGIGLATIVELFDTSIRRPDQLEILTEVPVITVIPKVLN
;
A
#
# COMPACT_ATOMS: atom_id res chain seq x y z
N MET A 1 -1.95 19.61 13.22
CA MET A 1 -2.82 19.23 14.36
C MET A 1 -3.22 17.77 14.16
N ASN A 2 -2.85 16.88 15.08
CA ASN A 2 -3.22 15.46 15.04
C ASN A 2 -4.77 15.35 15.11
N PRO A 3 -5.44 14.69 14.15
CA PRO A 3 -6.91 14.61 14.12
C PRO A 3 -7.50 14.03 15.41
N PHE A 4 -6.80 13.08 16.06
CA PHE A 4 -7.21 12.53 17.36
C PHE A 4 -7.16 13.54 18.51
N LEU A 5 -6.30 14.56 18.45
CA LEU A 5 -6.20 15.61 19.48
C LEU A 5 -7.21 16.74 19.27
N LYS A 6 -7.77 16.87 18.06
CA LYS A 6 -8.76 17.90 17.75
C LYS A 6 -10.13 17.54 18.32
N ASP A 7 -10.45 16.25 18.36
CA ASP A 7 -11.68 15.74 18.98
C ASP A 7 -11.62 15.69 20.51
N ILE A 8 -10.42 15.82 21.10
CA ILE A 8 -10.22 15.97 22.55
C ILE A 8 -10.17 17.46 22.95
N ALA A 9 -10.28 18.40 22.02
CA ALA A 9 -10.54 19.81 22.33
C ALA A 9 -12.02 20.01 22.73
N VAL A 10 -12.42 19.27 23.77
CA VAL A 10 -13.34 19.61 24.85
C VAL A 10 -13.91 21.04 24.67
N SER A 11 -15.07 21.11 24.02
CA SER A 11 -15.85 22.32 23.70
C SER A 11 -15.86 23.37 24.83
N THR A 12 -15.80 24.64 24.48
CA THR A 12 -15.63 25.78 25.42
C THR A 12 -16.88 26.13 26.26
N MET A 13 -17.90 25.27 26.29
CA MET A 13 -19.18 25.57 26.96
C MET A 13 -19.14 25.13 28.43
N LEU A 14 -18.47 25.93 29.27
CA LEU A 14 -18.36 25.72 30.73
C LEU A 14 -19.72 25.51 31.44
N LYS A 15 -20.78 26.17 30.95
CA LYS A 15 -22.14 26.07 31.52
C LYS A 15 -22.72 24.65 31.41
N GLU A 16 -22.47 23.96 30.30
CA GLU A 16 -22.91 22.58 30.08
C GLU A 16 -22.09 21.58 30.90
N ARG A 17 -20.90 21.97 31.34
CA ARG A 17 -20.01 21.15 32.18
C ARG A 17 -20.16 21.37 33.66
N LEU A 18 -20.87 22.41 34.10
CA LEU A 18 -20.93 22.73 35.53
C LEU A 18 -21.52 21.58 36.36
N SER A 19 -22.51 20.86 35.83
CA SER A 19 -23.05 19.65 36.46
C SER A 19 -22.01 18.53 36.57
N ALA A 20 -21.22 18.30 35.52
CA ALA A 20 -20.15 17.32 35.50
C ALA A 20 -18.99 17.71 36.44
N LEU A 21 -18.60 18.98 36.47
CA LEU A 21 -17.58 19.52 37.38
C LEU A 21 -18.05 19.43 38.84
N SER A 22 -19.31 19.73 39.12
CA SER A 22 -19.91 19.54 40.45
C SER A 22 -19.90 18.07 40.86
N THR A 23 -20.25 17.16 39.94
CA THR A 23 -20.21 15.71 40.18
C THR A 23 -18.78 15.24 40.45
N LEU A 24 -17.79 15.76 39.72
CA LEU A 24 -16.38 15.44 39.90
C LEU A 24 -15.88 15.95 41.25
N LEU A 25 -16.15 17.20 41.60
CA LEU A 25 -15.80 17.82 42.89
C LEU A 25 -16.37 17.03 44.07
N LYS A 26 -17.62 16.56 43.94
CA LYS A 26 -18.33 15.78 44.97
C LYS A 26 -18.12 14.26 44.84
N SER A 27 -17.21 13.83 43.97
CA SER A 27 -16.99 12.40 43.74
C SER A 27 -16.42 11.72 44.99
N ARG A 28 -16.91 10.51 45.27
CA ARG A 28 -16.42 9.69 46.40
C ARG A 28 -14.90 9.55 46.41
N HIS A 29 -14.28 9.40 45.24
CA HIS A 29 -12.85 9.23 45.11
C HIS A 29 -12.05 10.44 45.64
N ILE A 30 -12.46 11.66 45.26
CA ILE A 30 -11.81 12.89 45.74
C ILE A 30 -12.05 13.06 47.23
N LEU A 31 -13.32 12.95 47.67
CA LEU A 31 -13.68 13.18 49.06
C LEU A 31 -13.01 12.17 50.01
N HIS A 32 -12.87 10.91 49.60
CA HIS A 32 -12.16 9.90 50.35
C HIS A 32 -10.67 10.22 50.48
N SER A 33 -10.01 10.60 49.36
CA SER A 33 -8.58 10.92 49.34
C SER A 33 -8.26 12.12 50.23
N VAL A 34 -9.08 13.16 50.15
CA VAL A 34 -9.01 14.36 51.02
C VAL A 34 -9.24 14.00 52.49
N ALA A 35 -10.27 13.19 52.78
CA ALA A 35 -10.60 12.82 54.15
C ALA A 35 -9.48 12.00 54.81
N LEU A 36 -8.80 11.15 54.05
CA LEU A 36 -7.64 10.40 54.51
C LEU A 36 -6.42 11.32 54.71
N GLU A 37 -6.16 12.22 53.77
CA GLU A 37 -5.05 13.20 53.85
C GLU A 37 -5.15 14.11 55.07
N LEU A 38 -6.37 14.49 55.47
CA LEU A 38 -6.64 15.36 56.61
C LEU A 38 -6.97 14.60 57.89
N GLU A 39 -6.73 13.29 57.92
CA GLU A 39 -6.95 12.42 59.09
C GLU A 39 -8.40 12.46 59.63
N LEU A 40 -9.36 12.79 58.76
CA LEU A 40 -10.81 12.80 59.08
C LEU A 40 -11.41 11.39 59.08
N ILE A 41 -10.74 10.45 58.40
CA ILE A 41 -11.08 9.03 58.36
C ILE A 41 -9.82 8.20 58.61
N ASN A 42 -9.99 6.98 59.12
CA ASN A 42 -8.91 6.01 59.28
C ASN A 42 -9.36 4.61 58.79
N ASP A 43 -8.40 3.72 58.53
CA ASP A 43 -8.68 2.37 58.02
C ASP A 43 -9.40 1.46 59.04
N ALA A 44 -9.48 1.90 60.31
CA ALA A 44 -10.15 1.20 61.39
C ALA A 44 -11.63 1.61 61.57
N MET A 45 -12.08 2.68 60.90
CA MET A 45 -13.45 3.19 61.00
C MET A 45 -14.44 2.27 60.28
N ILE A 46 -15.68 2.28 60.77
CA ILE A 46 -16.77 1.51 60.16
C ILE A 46 -17.13 2.14 58.81
N PRO A 47 -17.40 1.36 57.74
CA PRO A 47 -17.74 1.93 56.43
C PRO A 47 -18.88 2.95 56.44
N SER A 48 -19.85 2.81 57.34
CA SER A 48 -20.95 3.77 57.50
C SER A 48 -20.50 5.14 58.01
N GLU A 49 -19.50 5.19 58.90
CA GLU A 49 -18.93 6.42 59.46
C GLU A 49 -18.13 7.16 58.37
N ILE A 50 -17.34 6.43 57.58
CA ILE A 50 -16.59 6.97 56.44
C ILE A 50 -17.57 7.63 55.44
N GLU A 51 -18.68 6.95 55.13
CA GLU A 51 -19.71 7.52 54.25
C GLU A 51 -20.38 8.75 54.84
N GLU A 52 -20.59 8.81 56.16
CA GLU A 52 -21.15 9.98 56.81
C GLU A 52 -20.23 11.19 56.71
N VAL A 53 -18.93 11.01 56.97
CA VAL A 53 -17.92 12.04 56.80
C VAL A 53 -17.91 12.56 55.35
N MET A 54 -17.89 11.66 54.37
CA MET A 54 -17.93 12.05 52.95
C MET A 54 -19.23 12.77 52.57
N ARG A 55 -20.39 12.32 53.09
CA ARG A 55 -21.67 12.99 52.86
C ARG A 55 -21.68 14.40 53.42
N ASN A 56 -21.10 14.61 54.60
CA ASN A 56 -21.00 15.92 55.24
C ASN A 56 -20.12 16.87 54.41
N ILE A 57 -18.95 16.41 53.98
CA ILE A 57 -18.07 17.19 53.10
C ILE A 57 -18.79 17.50 51.77
N SER A 58 -19.43 16.50 51.14
CA SER A 58 -20.15 16.69 49.87
C SER A 58 -21.30 17.71 49.95
N LYS A 59 -22.00 17.79 51.09
CA LYS A 59 -23.08 18.74 51.34
C LYS A 59 -22.54 20.15 51.56
N SER A 60 -21.38 20.28 52.21
CA SER A 60 -20.73 21.57 52.48
C SER A 60 -20.12 22.25 51.25
N LEU A 61 -19.96 21.53 50.14
CA LEU A 61 -19.30 22.04 48.94
C LEU A 61 -20.29 22.56 47.90
N THR A 62 -20.01 23.75 47.38
CA THR A 62 -20.74 24.34 46.27
C THR A 62 -19.78 24.84 45.20
N ILE A 63 -20.13 24.61 43.93
CA ILE A 63 -19.38 25.14 42.79
C ILE A 63 -20.29 26.08 41.99
N THR A 64 -19.80 27.28 41.73
CA THR A 64 -20.51 28.29 40.93
C THR A 64 -19.61 28.81 39.81
N GLN A 65 -20.21 29.17 38.69
CA GLN A 65 -19.50 29.81 37.58
C GLN A 65 -19.64 31.32 37.71
N LEU A 66 -18.52 32.05 37.76
CA LEU A 66 -18.48 33.50 37.75
C LEU A 66 -18.09 33.96 36.34
N GLY A 67 -19.05 34.50 35.58
CA GLY A 67 -18.78 34.94 34.21
C GLY A 67 -18.54 33.78 33.23
N LYS A 68 -17.64 33.96 32.26
CA LYS A 68 -17.38 32.97 31.22
C LYS A 68 -16.36 31.91 31.64
N ASP A 69 -15.27 32.32 32.26
CA ASP A 69 -14.07 31.47 32.44
C ASP A 69 -13.66 31.23 33.91
N PHE A 70 -14.42 31.74 34.88
CA PHE A 70 -14.08 31.58 36.30
C PHE A 70 -15.00 30.58 37.02
N LEU A 71 -14.37 29.74 37.84
CA LEU A 71 -15.05 28.80 38.74
C LEU A 71 -14.73 29.21 40.17
N LYS A 72 -15.76 29.25 41.01
CA LYS A 72 -15.64 29.49 42.44
C LYS A 72 -16.08 28.23 43.17
N ILE A 73 -15.21 27.73 44.03
CA ILE A 73 -15.49 26.61 44.94
C ILE A 73 -15.66 27.20 46.33
N GLU A 74 -16.79 26.92 46.96
CA GLU A 74 -17.15 27.40 48.28
C GLU A 74 -17.36 26.23 49.23
N LEU A 75 -16.93 26.42 50.48
CA LEU A 75 -17.09 25.46 51.58
C LEU A 75 -17.88 26.13 52.70
N GLU A 76 -19.00 25.51 53.09
CA GLU A 76 -19.84 25.95 54.21
C GLU A 76 -19.72 24.97 55.39
N SER A 77 -19.25 25.46 56.54
CA SER A 77 -19.13 24.65 57.76
C SER A 77 -19.54 25.45 58.99
N THR A 78 -19.96 24.74 60.04
CA THR A 78 -20.35 25.33 61.33
C THR A 78 -19.16 25.79 62.16
N LYS A 79 -17.97 25.22 61.91
CA LYS A 79 -16.72 25.57 62.60
C LYS A 79 -15.73 26.17 61.60
N PRO A 80 -15.12 27.34 61.92
CA PRO A 80 -14.10 27.95 61.04
C PRO A 80 -12.79 27.15 61.01
N ASP A 81 -12.56 26.30 62.02
CA ASP A 81 -11.38 25.46 62.11
C ASP A 81 -11.36 24.37 61.03
N GLY A 82 -10.18 24.13 60.45
CA GLY A 82 -10.01 23.15 59.37
C GLY A 82 -10.59 23.52 58.00
N MET A 83 -11.34 24.63 57.85
CA MET A 83 -11.95 25.01 56.55
C MET A 83 -10.92 25.25 55.45
N LYS A 84 -9.85 26.00 55.75
CA LYS A 84 -8.79 26.32 54.80
C LYS A 84 -8.06 25.07 54.29
N PRO A 85 -7.47 24.21 55.14
CA PRO A 85 -6.78 23.01 54.68
C PRO A 85 -7.72 22.05 53.94
N LEU A 86 -8.99 21.95 54.38
CA LEU A 86 -10.00 21.14 53.69
C LEU A 86 -10.26 21.63 52.27
N LEU A 87 -10.60 22.91 52.10
CA LEU A 87 -10.88 23.47 50.77
C LEU A 87 -9.62 23.47 49.87
N GLN A 88 -8.42 23.61 50.45
CA GLN A 88 -7.15 23.53 49.72
C GLN A 88 -6.87 22.13 49.20
N SER A 89 -6.98 21.11 50.05
CA SER A 89 -6.81 19.71 49.63
C SER A 89 -7.84 19.33 48.56
N ILE A 90 -9.13 19.67 48.78
CA ILE A 90 -10.19 19.43 47.80
C ILE A 90 -9.88 20.09 46.46
N SER A 91 -9.43 21.35 46.47
CA SER A 91 -9.10 22.08 45.25
C SER A 91 -7.94 21.42 44.50
N ASN A 92 -6.91 20.94 45.20
CA ASN A 92 -5.77 20.27 44.60
C ASN A 92 -6.19 18.94 43.93
N HIS A 93 -6.89 18.08 44.67
CA HIS A 93 -7.40 16.80 44.14
C HIS A 93 -8.39 16.99 43.00
N PHE A 94 -9.23 18.03 43.08
CA PHE A 94 -10.14 18.41 42.00
C PHE A 94 -9.40 18.80 40.73
N ILE A 95 -8.38 19.66 40.82
CA ILE A 95 -7.58 20.09 39.67
C ILE A 95 -6.82 18.90 39.08
N GLU A 96 -6.25 18.03 39.92
CA GLU A 96 -5.57 16.83 39.47
C GLU A 96 -6.51 15.90 38.70
N GLN A 97 -7.68 15.59 39.27
CA GLN A 97 -8.67 14.71 38.67
C GLN A 97 -9.31 15.33 37.41
N LEU A 98 -9.43 16.66 37.35
CA LEU A 98 -9.90 17.37 36.16
C LEU A 98 -8.93 17.19 34.97
N LEU A 99 -7.62 17.12 35.25
CA LEU A 99 -6.57 17.01 34.24
C LEU A 99 -6.17 15.56 33.94
N ALA A 100 -6.57 14.60 34.78
CA ALA A 100 -6.22 13.19 34.65
C ALA A 100 -6.72 12.53 33.33
N PRO A 101 -7.97 12.75 32.86
CA PRO A 101 -8.45 12.11 31.63
C PRO A 101 -7.65 12.51 30.38
N GLU A 102 -7.30 13.80 30.26
CA GLU A 102 -6.50 14.27 29.12
C GLU A 102 -5.10 13.67 29.15
N ARG A 103 -4.46 13.63 30.33
CA ARG A 103 -3.15 12.99 30.53
C ARG A 103 -3.18 11.51 30.17
N SER A 104 -4.18 10.78 30.66
CA SER A 104 -4.40 9.37 30.34
C SER A 104 -4.56 9.19 28.84
N SER A 105 -5.41 9.99 28.18
CA SER A 105 -5.65 9.88 26.74
C SER A 105 -4.39 10.10 25.89
N ILE A 106 -3.53 11.06 26.27
CA ILE A 106 -2.24 11.29 25.59
C ILE A 106 -1.31 10.10 25.80
N GLN A 107 -1.25 9.56 27.02
CA GLN A 107 -0.46 8.38 27.35
C GLN A 107 -0.94 7.14 26.57
N ASP A 108 -2.24 6.88 26.57
CA ASP A 108 -2.87 5.76 25.85
C ASP A 108 -2.60 5.87 24.35
N SER A 109 -2.70 7.09 23.79
CA SER A 109 -2.37 7.36 22.39
C SER A 109 -0.89 7.07 22.08
N ARG A 110 0.02 7.42 22.99
CA ARG A 110 1.45 7.16 22.85
C ARG A 110 1.75 5.66 22.88
N GLU A 111 1.13 4.92 23.79
CA GLU A 111 1.28 3.46 23.90
C GLU A 111 0.68 2.74 22.68
N PHE A 112 -0.50 3.16 22.23
CA PHE A 112 -1.13 2.66 21.00
C PHE A 112 -0.21 2.87 19.78
N LEU A 113 0.32 4.09 19.60
CA LEU A 113 1.24 4.39 18.50
C LEU A 113 2.52 3.58 18.59
N ALA A 114 3.14 3.45 19.77
CA ALA A 114 4.35 2.66 19.97
C ALA A 114 4.14 1.18 19.58
N PHE A 115 3.03 0.59 20.02
CA PHE A 115 2.66 -0.78 19.68
C PHE A 115 2.50 -0.96 18.16
N HIS A 116 1.77 -0.04 17.51
CA HIS A 116 1.56 -0.11 16.07
C HIS A 116 2.82 0.17 15.25
N ILE A 117 3.71 1.06 15.71
CA ILE A 117 5.02 1.31 15.07
C ILE A 117 5.84 0.03 15.03
N LYS A 118 5.92 -0.71 16.16
CA LYS A 118 6.64 -1.98 16.22
C LYS A 118 6.07 -2.99 15.21
N LYS A 119 4.76 -3.18 15.21
CA LYS A 119 4.08 -4.09 14.27
C LYS A 119 4.31 -3.67 12.80
N ARG A 120 4.27 -2.37 12.50
CA ARG A 120 4.54 -1.86 11.15
C ARG A 120 5.99 -1.98 10.74
N LYS A 121 6.92 -1.89 11.68
CA LYS A 121 8.34 -2.15 11.42
C LYS A 121 8.57 -3.61 11.04
N GLU A 122 8.00 -4.55 11.78
CA GLU A 122 8.04 -5.98 11.46
C GLU A 122 7.43 -6.25 10.07
N ASP A 123 6.26 -5.67 9.78
CA ASP A 123 5.61 -5.75 8.47
C ASP A 123 6.47 -5.19 7.31
N LEU A 124 7.24 -4.12 7.58
CA LEU A 124 8.14 -3.48 6.63
C LEU A 124 9.37 -4.34 6.39
N ASP A 125 9.98 -4.87 7.45
CA ASP A 125 11.16 -5.73 7.37
C ASP A 125 10.88 -6.99 6.55
N VAL A 126 9.71 -7.60 6.73
CA VAL A 126 9.27 -8.74 5.90
C VAL A 126 9.18 -8.36 4.42
N ALA A 127 8.64 -7.17 4.09
CA ALA A 127 8.52 -6.72 2.71
C ALA A 127 9.88 -6.34 2.09
N GLU A 128 10.77 -5.71 2.87
CA GLU A 128 12.12 -5.35 2.44
C GLU A 128 12.94 -6.61 2.17
N ASN A 129 12.86 -7.61 3.04
CA ASN A 129 13.51 -8.90 2.86
C ASN A 129 12.98 -9.63 1.62
N ALA A 130 11.65 -9.65 1.40
CA ALA A 130 11.06 -10.24 0.19
C ALA A 130 11.53 -9.53 -1.09
N LEU A 131 11.65 -8.20 -1.09
CA LEU A 131 12.20 -7.44 -2.21
C LEU A 131 13.69 -7.76 -2.43
N ALA A 132 14.47 -7.86 -1.37
CA ALA A 132 15.89 -8.18 -1.44
C ALA A 132 16.12 -9.60 -1.98
N GLU A 133 15.39 -10.59 -1.47
CA GLU A 133 15.44 -11.98 -1.94
C GLU A 133 15.03 -12.10 -3.41
N TYR A 134 13.96 -11.39 -3.81
CA TYR A 134 13.53 -11.35 -5.20
C TYR A 134 14.60 -10.75 -6.12
N LYS A 135 15.22 -9.64 -5.70
CA LYS A 135 16.33 -9.02 -6.45
C LYS A 135 17.56 -9.92 -6.55
N ASN A 136 17.90 -10.64 -5.49
CA ASN A 136 19.05 -11.55 -5.47
C ASN A 136 18.82 -12.75 -6.39
N THR A 137 17.63 -13.36 -6.33
CA THR A 137 17.26 -14.51 -7.15
C THR A 137 17.12 -14.14 -8.64
N ASN A 138 16.62 -12.92 -8.92
CA ASN A 138 16.36 -12.43 -10.26
C ASN A 138 17.36 -11.34 -10.69
N ALA A 139 18.61 -11.37 -10.19
CA ALA A 139 19.62 -10.36 -10.45
C ALA A 139 19.94 -10.17 -11.95
N LEU A 140 19.64 -11.17 -12.78
CA LEU A 140 19.81 -11.16 -14.23
C LEU A 140 18.61 -10.54 -14.99
N LEU A 141 17.54 -10.16 -14.29
CA LEU A 141 16.29 -9.63 -14.84
C LEU A 141 16.05 -8.19 -14.38
N THR A 142 17.09 -7.35 -14.38
CA THR A 142 16.94 -5.91 -14.14
C THR A 142 16.53 -5.15 -15.41
N PRO A 143 15.84 -4.00 -15.29
CA PRO A 143 15.48 -3.17 -16.44
C PRO A 143 16.67 -2.79 -17.32
N GLU A 144 17.86 -2.55 -16.74
CA GLU A 144 19.07 -2.25 -17.50
C GLU A 144 19.51 -3.43 -18.36
N ILE A 145 19.48 -4.66 -17.80
CA ILE A 145 19.80 -5.89 -18.54
C ILE A 145 18.76 -6.14 -19.63
N GLN A 146 17.49 -5.78 -19.42
CA GLN A 146 16.44 -5.90 -20.44
C GLN A 146 16.79 -5.09 -21.69
N VAL A 147 17.11 -3.81 -21.53
CA VAL A 147 17.47 -2.93 -22.65
C VAL A 147 18.66 -3.49 -23.41
N GLN A 148 19.68 -3.98 -22.70
CA GLN A 148 20.83 -4.64 -23.32
C GLN A 148 20.44 -5.93 -24.07
N SER A 149 19.56 -6.75 -23.51
CA SER A 149 19.11 -8.00 -24.13
C SER A 149 18.29 -7.76 -25.41
N LEU A 150 17.45 -6.72 -25.42
CA LEU A 150 16.66 -6.31 -26.60
C LEU A 150 17.56 -5.77 -27.71
N ASN A 151 18.59 -4.99 -27.35
CA ASN A 151 19.59 -4.54 -28.31
C ASN A 151 20.37 -5.71 -28.91
N ARG A 152 20.78 -6.68 -28.08
CA ARG A 152 21.44 -7.90 -28.56
C ARG A 152 20.54 -8.73 -29.47
N LEU A 153 19.26 -8.84 -29.14
CA LEU A 153 18.26 -9.51 -29.99
C LEU A 153 18.13 -8.83 -31.36
N ALA A 154 18.09 -7.49 -31.40
CA ALA A 154 18.05 -6.73 -32.64
C ALA A 154 19.29 -6.99 -33.51
N ILE A 155 20.49 -6.99 -32.91
CA ILE A 155 21.75 -7.29 -33.60
C ILE A 155 21.76 -8.73 -34.14
N LEU A 156 21.31 -9.71 -33.34
CA LEU A 156 21.25 -11.10 -33.78
C LEU A 156 20.23 -11.30 -34.91
N ARG A 157 19.07 -10.65 -34.85
CA ARG A 157 18.10 -10.69 -35.95
C ARG A 157 18.66 -10.07 -37.23
N GLN A 158 19.35 -8.93 -37.12
CA GLN A 158 20.05 -8.33 -38.26
C GLN A 158 21.06 -9.31 -38.90
N ASN A 159 21.89 -9.95 -38.08
CA ASN A 159 22.85 -10.95 -38.54
C ASN A 159 22.17 -12.16 -39.18
N LEU A 160 21.06 -12.63 -38.60
CA LEU A 160 20.26 -13.72 -39.17
C LEU A 160 19.72 -13.35 -40.55
N TYR A 161 19.19 -12.15 -40.74
CA TYR A 161 18.68 -11.71 -42.04
C TYR A 161 19.79 -11.64 -43.08
N GLN A 162 20.96 -11.10 -42.72
CA GLN A 162 22.12 -11.08 -43.59
C GLN A 162 22.58 -12.50 -43.96
N LYS A 163 22.69 -13.40 -42.98
CA LYS A 163 23.11 -14.80 -43.20
C LYS A 163 22.09 -15.62 -43.98
N LYS A 164 20.78 -15.38 -43.78
CA LYS A 164 19.72 -15.98 -44.60
C LYS A 164 19.80 -15.53 -46.06
N ALA A 165 20.12 -14.25 -46.30
CA ALA A 165 20.33 -13.75 -47.66
C ALA A 165 21.57 -14.39 -48.31
N GLU A 166 22.68 -14.52 -47.58
CA GLU A 166 23.89 -15.24 -48.02
C GLU A 166 23.58 -16.72 -48.33
N LEU A 167 22.82 -17.39 -47.46
CA LEU A 167 22.40 -18.78 -47.61
C LEU A 167 21.53 -18.97 -48.86
N ALA A 168 20.55 -18.08 -49.08
CA ALA A 168 19.70 -18.13 -50.26
C ALA A 168 20.52 -17.93 -51.55
N GLY A 169 21.53 -17.05 -51.51
CA GLY A 169 22.49 -16.88 -52.60
C GLY A 169 23.31 -18.16 -52.84
N ALA A 170 23.86 -18.76 -51.79
CA ALA A 170 24.63 -20.00 -51.87
C ALA A 170 23.80 -21.18 -52.38
N GLN A 171 22.54 -21.29 -51.95
CA GLN A 171 21.58 -22.30 -52.41
C GLN A 171 21.25 -22.13 -53.89
N LYS A 172 21.02 -20.89 -54.35
CA LYS A 172 20.80 -20.60 -55.76
C LYS A 172 22.03 -20.97 -56.58
N ASN A 173 23.23 -20.62 -56.12
CA ASN A 173 24.48 -20.96 -56.78
C ASN A 173 24.64 -22.48 -56.90
N LEU A 174 24.44 -23.24 -55.81
CA LEU A 174 24.42 -24.70 -55.85
C LEU A 174 23.45 -25.24 -56.89
N GLY A 175 22.20 -24.80 -56.88
CA GLY A 175 21.20 -25.23 -57.87
C GLY A 175 21.60 -24.91 -59.31
N THR A 176 22.26 -23.76 -59.56
CA THR A 176 22.79 -23.44 -60.89
C THR A 176 23.98 -24.32 -61.28
N LEU A 177 24.88 -24.63 -60.35
CA LEU A 177 26.02 -25.53 -60.58
C LEU A 177 25.52 -26.95 -60.86
N ASP A 178 24.59 -27.46 -60.05
CA ASP A 178 23.92 -28.75 -60.26
C ASP A 178 23.26 -28.82 -61.64
N GLN A 179 22.55 -27.76 -62.05
CA GLN A 179 21.89 -27.69 -63.35
C GLN A 179 22.87 -27.59 -64.53
N GLN A 180 24.02 -26.93 -64.34
CA GLN A 180 25.09 -26.87 -65.33
C GLN A 180 25.76 -28.24 -65.50
N LEU A 181 26.07 -28.92 -64.39
CA LEU A 181 26.62 -30.28 -64.37
C LEU A 181 25.65 -31.30 -64.99
N SER A 182 24.34 -31.18 -64.75
CA SER A 182 23.35 -32.06 -65.37
C SER A 182 23.19 -31.84 -66.88
N LYS A 183 23.42 -30.60 -67.36
CA LYS A 183 23.29 -30.22 -68.78
C LYS A 183 24.58 -30.47 -69.59
N THR A 184 25.73 -30.39 -68.94
CA THR A 184 27.03 -30.64 -69.59
C THR A 184 27.40 -32.10 -69.39
N ASN A 185 26.87 -33.00 -70.22
CA ASN A 185 27.36 -34.37 -70.24
C ASN A 185 28.84 -34.36 -70.70
N PRO A 186 29.81 -34.66 -69.82
CA PRO A 186 31.23 -34.52 -70.13
C PRO A 186 31.68 -35.46 -71.26
N VAL A 187 30.91 -36.52 -71.53
CA VAL A 187 31.13 -37.45 -72.65
C VAL A 187 30.87 -36.75 -74.00
N ILE A 188 29.83 -35.91 -74.09
CA ILE A 188 29.49 -35.16 -75.31
C ILE A 188 30.58 -34.15 -75.67
N GLY A 189 31.15 -33.45 -74.68
CA GLY A 189 32.19 -32.45 -74.89
C GLY A 189 33.48 -33.03 -75.49
N LYS A 190 33.86 -34.25 -75.11
CA LYS A 190 35.05 -34.93 -75.64
C LYS A 190 34.86 -35.46 -77.06
N ILE A 191 33.65 -35.93 -77.39
CA ILE A 191 33.33 -36.33 -78.77
C ILE A 191 33.38 -35.10 -79.68
N GLU A 192 32.89 -33.94 -79.22
CA GLU A 192 32.97 -32.69 -79.98
C GLU A 192 34.43 -32.24 -80.21
N GLU A 193 35.28 -32.32 -79.19
CA GLU A 193 36.72 -32.03 -79.32
C GLU A 193 37.41 -32.95 -80.33
N GLN A 194 37.10 -34.26 -80.31
CA GLN A 194 37.61 -35.23 -81.28
C GLN A 194 37.12 -34.95 -82.70
N ILE A 195 35.85 -34.53 -82.87
CA ILE A 195 35.30 -34.11 -84.16
C ILE A 195 36.06 -32.89 -84.69
N ILE A 196 36.28 -31.88 -83.84
CA ILE A 196 37.02 -30.65 -84.22
C ILE A 196 38.46 -30.98 -84.64
N LYS A 197 39.17 -31.81 -83.87
CA LYS A 197 40.53 -32.25 -84.20
C LYS A 197 40.58 -33.03 -85.52
N THR A 198 39.69 -34.00 -85.69
CA THR A 198 39.63 -34.83 -86.90
C THR A 198 39.25 -34.00 -88.14
N ARG A 199 38.37 -32.99 -87.98
CA ARG A 199 38.05 -32.01 -89.03
C ARG A 199 39.25 -31.14 -89.40
N SER A 200 40.05 -30.71 -88.42
CA SER A 200 41.30 -29.98 -88.67
C SER A 200 42.30 -30.83 -89.46
N GLU A 201 42.50 -32.09 -89.07
CA GLU A 201 43.33 -33.06 -89.80
C GLU A 201 42.81 -33.30 -91.24
N LEU A 202 41.49 -33.41 -91.41
CA LEU A 202 40.85 -33.56 -92.72
C LEU A 202 41.05 -32.32 -93.61
N ALA A 203 40.96 -31.11 -93.05
CA ALA A 203 41.22 -29.87 -93.78
C ALA A 203 42.66 -29.79 -94.29
N LEU A 204 43.64 -30.22 -93.47
CA LEU A 204 45.04 -30.33 -93.89
C LEU A 204 45.23 -31.38 -95.00
N LEU A 205 44.47 -32.48 -94.98
CA LEU A 205 44.50 -33.49 -96.04
C LEU A 205 43.88 -32.99 -97.35
N TYR A 206 42.79 -32.21 -97.31
CA TYR A 206 42.21 -31.60 -98.52
C TYR A 206 43.13 -30.58 -99.20
N ALA A 207 44.05 -29.95 -98.46
CA ALA A 207 45.06 -29.08 -99.04
C ALA A 207 46.08 -29.83 -99.92
N LYS A 208 46.21 -31.15 -99.74
CA LYS A 208 47.21 -32.00 -100.42
C LYS A 208 46.60 -33.07 -101.33
N TYR A 209 45.38 -33.51 -101.05
CA TYR A 209 44.74 -34.64 -101.71
C TYR A 209 43.32 -34.31 -102.16
N THR A 210 42.87 -34.94 -103.23
CA THR A 210 41.50 -34.82 -103.72
C THR A 210 40.52 -35.65 -102.89
N LYS A 211 39.22 -35.37 -103.00
CA LYS A 211 38.15 -36.03 -102.24
C LYS A 211 38.14 -37.57 -102.35
N ASN A 212 38.74 -38.13 -103.39
CA ASN A 212 38.76 -39.58 -103.64
C ASN A 212 39.96 -40.30 -102.97
N HIS A 213 40.85 -39.57 -102.29
CA HIS A 213 42.01 -40.19 -101.64
C HIS A 213 41.61 -41.00 -100.39
N SER A 214 42.22 -42.18 -100.23
CA SER A 214 41.85 -43.14 -99.16
C SER A 214 41.94 -42.55 -97.75
N SER A 215 42.96 -41.73 -97.47
CA SER A 215 43.14 -41.07 -96.16
C SER A 215 42.07 -40.03 -95.86
N VAL A 216 41.57 -39.33 -96.88
CA VAL A 216 40.48 -38.34 -96.76
C VAL A 216 39.17 -39.08 -96.46
N GLN A 217 38.88 -40.15 -97.20
CA GLN A 217 37.70 -40.97 -96.97
C GLN A 217 37.71 -41.65 -95.59
N ALA A 218 38.87 -42.09 -95.11
CA ALA A 218 39.01 -42.66 -93.77
C ALA A 218 38.64 -41.63 -92.68
N LYS A 219 39.16 -40.41 -92.78
CA LYS A 219 38.87 -39.32 -91.83
C LYS A 219 37.43 -38.82 -91.92
N GLU A 220 36.83 -38.78 -93.11
CA GLU A 220 35.39 -38.51 -93.25
C GLU A 220 34.51 -39.59 -92.59
N ARG A 221 34.87 -40.87 -92.73
CA ARG A 221 34.15 -41.96 -92.04
C ARG A 221 34.31 -41.86 -90.53
N GLU A 222 35.50 -41.49 -90.05
CA GLU A 222 35.77 -41.27 -88.63
C GLU A 222 34.91 -40.14 -88.06
N ILE A 223 34.80 -39.01 -88.77
CA ILE A 223 33.92 -37.89 -88.39
C ILE A 223 32.45 -38.33 -88.36
N ARG A 224 31.98 -39.03 -89.40
CA ARG A 224 30.58 -39.54 -89.44
C ARG A 224 30.27 -40.48 -88.27
N ARG A 225 31.23 -41.33 -87.89
CA ARG A 225 31.10 -42.22 -86.71
C ARG A 225 30.97 -41.42 -85.42
N LEU A 226 31.85 -40.45 -85.21
CA LEU A 226 31.84 -39.59 -84.02
C LEU A 226 30.57 -38.73 -83.94
N GLU A 227 30.09 -38.20 -85.07
CA GLU A 227 28.84 -37.44 -85.14
C GLU A 227 27.61 -38.32 -84.82
N SER A 228 27.60 -39.57 -85.30
CA SER A 228 26.55 -40.53 -84.96
C SER A 228 26.56 -40.86 -83.46
N GLU A 229 27.73 -41.16 -82.90
CA GLU A 229 27.94 -41.46 -81.48
C GLU A 229 27.49 -40.28 -80.58
N ARG A 230 27.83 -39.04 -80.97
CA ARG A 230 27.32 -37.82 -80.32
C ARG A 230 25.80 -37.74 -80.37
N SER A 231 25.21 -37.99 -81.53
CA SER A 231 23.76 -37.85 -81.73
C SER A 231 22.95 -38.89 -80.95
N GLU A 232 23.48 -40.11 -80.79
CA GLU A 232 22.86 -41.16 -79.99
C GLU A 232 22.92 -40.82 -78.50
N LEU A 233 24.06 -40.35 -78.02
CA LEU A 233 24.21 -39.92 -76.63
C LEU A 233 23.32 -38.71 -76.29
N LEU A 234 23.10 -37.78 -77.23
CA LEU A 234 22.15 -36.67 -77.04
C LEU A 234 20.68 -37.13 -76.97
N LYS A 235 20.32 -38.23 -77.66
CA LYS A 235 18.98 -38.82 -77.60
C LYS A 235 18.73 -39.58 -76.30
N ILE A 236 19.78 -40.17 -75.73
CA ILE A 236 19.72 -40.92 -74.46
C ILE A 236 19.75 -39.98 -73.24
N ALA A 237 20.32 -38.77 -73.36
CA ALA A 237 20.56 -37.84 -72.26
C ALA A 237 19.35 -36.99 -71.80
N GLN A 238 18.13 -37.51 -71.86
CA GLN A 238 16.98 -36.98 -71.11
C GLN A 238 16.27 -38.15 -70.40
N PRO A 239 15.99 -38.15 -69.07
CA PRO A 239 16.28 -37.18 -68.01
C PRO A 239 17.04 -37.77 -66.78
N ASN A 240 17.52 -36.87 -65.90
CA ASN A 240 17.83 -37.07 -64.47
C ASN A 240 18.97 -38.02 -64.04
N PHE A 241 20.22 -37.65 -64.32
CA PHE A 241 21.32 -38.08 -63.43
C PHE A 241 21.36 -37.14 -62.22
N ASN A 242 21.21 -37.69 -61.01
CA ASN A 242 21.40 -36.93 -59.77
C ASN A 242 22.90 -36.63 -59.60
N SER A 243 23.28 -35.39 -59.24
CA SER A 243 24.68 -34.97 -59.13
C SER A 243 25.47 -35.81 -58.12
N GLY A 244 24.81 -36.39 -57.12
CA GLY A 244 25.39 -37.37 -56.20
C GLY A 244 25.81 -38.69 -56.87
N GLN A 245 25.04 -39.20 -57.83
CA GLN A 245 25.38 -40.42 -58.57
C GLN A 245 26.54 -40.20 -59.56
N LEU A 246 26.64 -38.99 -60.13
CA LEU A 246 27.79 -38.61 -60.96
C LEU A 246 29.08 -38.52 -60.14
N TRP A 247 28.98 -38.16 -58.86
CA TRP A 247 30.11 -38.16 -57.92
C TRP A 247 30.57 -39.59 -57.58
N ASP A 248 29.63 -40.52 -57.36
CA ASP A 248 29.94 -41.95 -57.13
C ASP A 248 30.57 -42.61 -58.39
N ILE A 249 30.12 -42.22 -59.58
CA ILE A 249 30.68 -42.71 -60.86
C ILE A 249 32.09 -42.12 -61.12
N ALA A 250 32.34 -40.86 -60.74
CA ALA A 250 33.64 -40.22 -60.91
C ALA A 250 34.69 -40.63 -59.86
N SER A 251 34.25 -40.97 -58.64
CA SER A 251 35.11 -41.41 -57.54
C SER A 251 35.37 -42.92 -57.56
N SER A 252 34.48 -43.71 -58.17
CA SER A 252 34.75 -45.12 -58.43
C SER A 252 35.72 -45.27 -59.60
N ASN A 253 36.80 -46.02 -59.39
CA ASN A 253 37.91 -46.25 -60.33
C ASN A 253 37.52 -47.10 -61.58
N VAL A 254 36.24 -47.09 -61.98
CA VAL A 254 35.65 -48.05 -62.93
C VAL A 254 36.04 -47.75 -64.39
N LEU A 255 36.55 -46.56 -64.72
CA LEU A 255 37.07 -46.23 -66.06
C LEU A 255 38.61 -46.16 -66.09
N GLY A 256 39.25 -47.31 -66.29
CA GLY A 256 40.70 -47.46 -66.52
C GLY A 256 41.28 -46.78 -67.78
N LYS A 257 40.55 -45.86 -68.43
CA LYS A 257 41.02 -45.03 -69.55
C LYS A 257 40.77 -43.52 -69.35
N ALA A 258 40.54 -43.08 -68.10
CA ALA A 258 40.21 -41.70 -67.76
C ALA A 258 41.42 -40.84 -67.28
N LYS A 259 42.67 -41.19 -67.63
CA LYS A 259 43.85 -40.46 -67.14
C LYS A 259 44.02 -39.04 -67.73
N ILE A 260 43.23 -38.68 -68.74
CA ILE A 260 43.27 -37.37 -69.44
C ILE A 260 41.99 -36.53 -69.15
N MET A 261 40.99 -37.10 -68.47
CA MET A 261 39.71 -36.43 -68.14
C MET A 261 39.75 -35.64 -66.81
N GLN A 262 40.88 -35.64 -66.10
CA GLN A 262 40.96 -35.20 -64.71
C GLN A 262 40.86 -33.68 -64.47
N PRO A 263 41.54 -32.76 -65.20
CA PRO A 263 41.66 -31.39 -64.71
C PRO A 263 40.33 -30.60 -64.68
N PHE A 264 39.55 -30.59 -65.76
CA PHE A 264 38.34 -29.76 -65.85
C PHE A 264 37.16 -30.28 -65.01
N LEU A 265 36.91 -31.59 -65.01
CA LEU A 265 35.85 -32.17 -64.20
C LEU A 265 36.21 -32.12 -62.71
N SER A 266 37.50 -32.28 -62.36
CA SER A 266 37.96 -32.10 -60.97
C SER A 266 37.74 -30.67 -60.48
N GLU A 267 37.95 -29.67 -61.33
CA GLU A 267 37.70 -28.26 -61.00
C GLU A 267 36.20 -27.99 -60.77
N GLN A 268 35.32 -28.49 -61.63
CA GLN A 268 33.87 -28.35 -61.46
C GLN A 268 33.34 -29.06 -60.21
N LEU A 269 33.82 -30.27 -59.93
CA LEU A 269 33.46 -31.02 -58.73
C LEU A 269 34.02 -30.35 -57.47
N HIS A 270 35.24 -29.80 -57.53
CA HIS A 270 35.82 -29.02 -56.44
C HIS A 270 34.99 -27.75 -56.17
N ASN A 271 34.59 -27.03 -57.22
CA ASN A 271 33.73 -25.84 -57.08
C ASN A 271 32.35 -26.18 -56.49
N LEU A 272 31.76 -27.32 -56.87
CA LEU A 272 30.53 -27.81 -56.26
C LEU A 272 30.73 -28.19 -54.79
N GLN A 273 31.81 -28.89 -54.46
CA GLN A 273 32.14 -29.24 -53.07
C GLN A 273 32.32 -27.99 -52.21
N MET A 274 33.04 -26.99 -52.71
CA MET A 274 33.23 -25.70 -52.04
C MET A 274 31.90 -24.95 -51.86
N ALA A 275 31.03 -24.94 -52.88
CA ALA A 275 29.70 -24.35 -52.79
C ALA A 275 28.81 -25.09 -51.77
N ARG A 276 28.88 -26.43 -51.73
CA ARG A 276 28.15 -27.27 -50.78
C ARG A 276 28.61 -27.04 -49.35
N SER A 277 29.93 -27.04 -49.13
CA SER A 277 30.55 -26.69 -47.84
C SER A 277 30.10 -25.31 -47.36
N LYS A 278 30.05 -24.32 -48.26
CA LYS A 278 29.62 -22.96 -47.92
C LYS A 278 28.14 -22.90 -47.54
N PHE A 279 27.29 -23.61 -48.28
CA PHE A 279 25.87 -23.73 -47.94
C PHE A 279 25.65 -24.41 -46.60
N GLU A 280 26.33 -25.53 -46.35
CA GLU A 280 26.22 -26.27 -45.09
C GLU A 280 26.68 -25.40 -43.91
N SER A 281 27.80 -24.68 -44.03
CA SER A 281 28.27 -23.72 -43.02
C SER A 281 27.25 -22.62 -42.73
N LEU A 282 26.72 -21.97 -43.77
CA LEU A 282 25.71 -20.92 -43.62
C LEU A 282 24.39 -21.45 -43.05
N ASN A 283 24.03 -22.68 -43.39
CA ASN A 283 22.83 -23.34 -42.87
C ASN A 283 22.97 -23.63 -41.37
N GLU A 284 24.12 -24.12 -40.94
CA GLU A 284 24.39 -24.34 -39.51
C GLU A 284 24.53 -23.01 -38.73
N GLU A 285 25.17 -21.98 -39.31
CA GLU A 285 25.22 -20.63 -38.73
C GLU A 285 23.82 -20.04 -38.53
N THR A 286 22.95 -20.13 -39.55
CA THR A 286 21.58 -19.61 -39.46
C THR A 286 20.71 -20.39 -38.47
N LYS A 287 20.85 -21.71 -38.38
CA LYS A 287 20.20 -22.52 -37.32
C LYS A 287 20.67 -22.09 -35.94
N SER A 288 21.98 -21.94 -35.75
CA SER A 288 22.57 -21.51 -34.48
C SER A 288 22.06 -20.13 -34.07
N LEU A 289 22.03 -19.16 -35.00
CA LEU A 289 21.47 -17.83 -34.77
C LEU A 289 19.98 -17.88 -34.41
N ASN A 290 19.17 -18.69 -35.10
CA ASN A 290 17.75 -18.88 -34.75
C ASN A 290 17.59 -19.42 -33.33
N ASN A 291 18.40 -20.40 -32.94
CA ASN A 291 18.34 -20.97 -31.58
C ASN A 291 18.70 -19.91 -30.52
N MET A 292 19.76 -19.12 -30.75
CA MET A 292 20.13 -18.02 -29.85
C MET A 292 19.03 -16.95 -29.74
N ILE A 293 18.36 -16.63 -30.85
CA ILE A 293 17.24 -15.68 -30.89
C ILE A 293 16.06 -16.23 -30.08
N LEU A 294 15.68 -17.50 -30.28
CA LEU A 294 14.59 -18.15 -29.55
C LEU A 294 14.85 -18.18 -28.03
N GLU A 295 16.08 -18.51 -27.63
CA GLU A 295 16.46 -18.53 -26.21
C GLU A 295 16.37 -17.12 -25.58
N LEU A 296 16.84 -16.09 -26.29
CA LEU A 296 16.76 -14.71 -25.82
C LEU A 296 15.32 -14.18 -25.81
N GLU A 297 14.49 -14.55 -26.79
CA GLU A 297 13.06 -14.19 -26.83
C GLU A 297 12.29 -14.80 -25.66
N GLN A 298 12.55 -16.06 -25.31
CA GLN A 298 11.96 -16.69 -24.13
C GLN A 298 12.37 -15.98 -22.84
N LYS A 299 13.67 -15.64 -22.69
CA LYS A 299 14.16 -14.86 -21.54
C LYS A 299 13.54 -13.47 -21.48
N ALA A 300 13.37 -12.80 -22.63
CA ALA A 300 12.74 -11.49 -22.73
C ALA A 300 11.24 -11.53 -22.40
N ASN A 301 10.52 -12.58 -22.79
CA ASN A 301 9.10 -12.75 -22.44
C ASN A 301 8.90 -12.99 -20.94
N ASN A 302 9.78 -13.78 -20.31
CA ASN A 302 9.75 -14.02 -18.86
C ASN A 302 10.07 -12.76 -18.04
N PHE A 303 10.72 -11.77 -18.66
CA PHE A 303 11.01 -10.48 -18.03
C PHE A 303 9.73 -9.72 -17.66
N GLY A 304 8.70 -9.71 -18.51
CA GLY A 304 7.48 -8.92 -18.29
C GLY A 304 6.76 -9.28 -16.98
N ASN A 305 6.63 -10.58 -16.71
CA ASN A 305 6.06 -11.07 -15.45
C ASN A 305 6.96 -10.72 -14.25
N SER A 306 8.28 -10.82 -14.43
CA SER A 306 9.24 -10.53 -13.37
C SER A 306 9.30 -9.05 -13.02
N ALA A 307 9.23 -8.17 -14.01
CA ALA A 307 9.18 -6.72 -13.83
C ALA A 307 7.89 -6.27 -13.13
N LYS A 308 6.75 -6.88 -13.47
CA LYS A 308 5.47 -6.62 -12.79
C LYS A 308 5.55 -7.00 -11.31
N GLU A 309 6.14 -8.16 -11.02
CA GLU A 309 6.29 -8.63 -9.65
C GLU A 309 7.28 -7.78 -8.84
N LEU A 310 8.42 -7.41 -9.45
CA LEU A 310 9.38 -6.48 -8.86
C LEU A 310 8.74 -5.13 -8.54
N TYR A 311 7.95 -4.57 -9.46
CA TYR A 311 7.23 -3.32 -9.24
C TYR A 311 6.21 -3.45 -8.10
N ARG A 312 5.48 -4.57 -8.03
CA ARG A 312 4.55 -4.87 -6.93
C ARG A 312 5.27 -4.89 -5.58
N LEU A 313 6.41 -5.58 -5.49
CA LEU A 313 7.22 -5.67 -4.26
C LEU A 313 7.79 -4.30 -3.87
N PHE A 314 8.34 -3.56 -4.83
CA PHE A 314 8.84 -2.20 -4.61
C PHE A 314 7.74 -1.27 -4.09
N LYS A 315 6.55 -1.30 -4.71
CA LYS A 315 5.41 -0.48 -4.27
C LYS A 315 4.92 -0.88 -2.88
N ASN A 316 4.96 -2.17 -2.55
CA ASN A 316 4.58 -2.66 -1.23
C ASN A 316 5.54 -2.15 -0.13
N VAL A 317 6.86 -2.24 -0.37
CA VAL A 317 7.88 -1.66 0.52
C VAL A 317 7.66 -0.16 0.70
N GLU A 318 7.45 0.57 -0.39
CA GLU A 318 7.23 2.01 -0.35
C GLU A 318 5.99 2.37 0.49
N ILE A 319 4.85 1.70 0.28
CA ILE A 319 3.62 1.95 1.05
C ILE A 319 3.85 1.65 2.54
N LYS A 320 4.48 0.51 2.86
CA LYS A 320 4.73 0.12 4.26
C LYS A 320 5.69 1.10 4.95
N ARG A 321 6.72 1.56 4.25
CA ARG A 321 7.67 2.56 4.75
C ARG A 321 6.98 3.90 5.01
N GLN A 322 6.18 4.39 4.07
CA GLN A 322 5.40 5.61 4.23
C GLN A 322 4.47 5.56 5.46
N LEU A 323 3.76 4.45 5.65
CA LEU A 323 2.90 4.25 6.82
C LEU A 323 3.68 4.18 8.13
N TYR A 324 4.84 3.51 8.14
CA TYR A 324 5.73 3.48 9.29
C TYR A 324 6.22 4.88 9.65
N ASP A 325 6.76 5.62 8.67
CA ASP A 325 7.28 6.97 8.87
C ASP A 325 6.19 7.94 9.35
N GLU A 326 4.97 7.80 8.83
CA GLU A 326 3.82 8.59 9.28
C GLU A 326 3.48 8.31 10.75
N LEU A 327 3.46 7.04 11.17
CA LEU A 327 3.21 6.68 12.56
C LEU A 327 4.33 7.17 13.49
N VAL A 328 5.59 7.06 13.09
CA VAL A 328 6.73 7.59 13.85
C VAL A 328 6.61 9.10 14.03
N LYS A 329 6.32 9.84 12.95
CA LYS A 329 6.07 11.29 13.04
C LYS A 329 4.93 11.63 13.99
N ARG A 330 3.82 10.86 13.94
CA ARG A 330 2.68 11.07 14.85
C ARG A 330 3.04 10.75 16.31
N TYR A 331 3.87 9.74 16.55
CA TYR A 331 4.37 9.39 17.88
C TYR A 331 5.24 10.50 18.47
N GLU A 332 6.19 11.01 17.70
CA GLU A 332 7.04 12.15 18.12
C GLU A 332 6.19 13.39 18.43
N MET A 333 5.20 13.69 17.58
CA MET A 333 4.27 14.79 17.84
C MET A 333 3.42 14.58 19.10
N ALA A 334 2.97 13.34 19.36
CA ALA A 334 2.22 13.00 20.57
C ALA A 334 3.10 13.11 21.82
N GLN A 335 4.36 12.68 21.75
CA GLN A 335 5.34 12.80 22.82
C GLN A 335 5.66 14.27 23.13
N LEU A 336 5.89 15.09 22.09
CA LEU A 336 6.11 16.52 22.23
C LEU A 336 4.88 17.22 22.82
N THR A 337 3.68 16.88 22.33
CA THR A 337 2.43 17.46 22.84
C THR A 337 2.15 17.04 24.28
N GLY A 338 2.43 15.79 24.65
CA GLY A 338 2.32 15.33 26.03
C GLY A 338 3.29 16.05 26.96
N SER A 339 4.55 16.20 26.53
CA SER A 339 5.55 16.97 27.27
C SER A 339 5.14 18.43 27.43
N LEU A 340 4.60 19.05 26.38
CA LEU A 340 4.05 20.40 26.42
C LEU A 340 2.83 20.49 27.35
N GLY A 341 1.93 19.52 27.32
CA GLY A 341 0.76 19.47 28.20
C GLY A 341 1.12 19.40 29.68
N ILE A 342 2.17 18.64 30.03
CA ILE A 342 2.72 18.61 31.40
C ILE A 342 3.34 19.96 31.77
N PHE A 343 4.09 20.59 30.86
CA PHE A 343 4.72 21.90 31.09
C PHE A 343 3.69 23.04 31.24
N GLU A 344 2.68 23.08 30.39
CA GLU A 344 1.62 24.10 30.39
C GLU A 344 0.52 23.85 31.41
N GLN A 345 0.55 22.71 32.11
CA GLN A 345 -0.48 22.33 33.07
C GLN A 345 -0.76 23.44 34.10
N LYS A 346 0.31 24.06 34.62
CA LYS A 346 0.23 25.17 35.60
C LYS A 346 -0.37 26.46 35.01
N LYS A 347 -0.45 26.57 33.68
CA LYS A 347 -1.04 27.70 32.96
C LYS A 347 -2.49 27.46 32.55
N ARG A 348 -2.93 26.20 32.40
CA ARG A 348 -4.28 25.84 31.98
C ARG A 348 -5.33 26.08 33.06
N VAL A 349 -5.00 25.75 34.31
CA VAL A 349 -5.83 26.06 35.47
C VAL A 349 -5.05 27.00 36.37
N LYS A 350 -5.44 28.27 36.37
CA LYS A 350 -4.84 29.29 37.23
C LYS A 350 -5.69 29.47 38.46
N ILE A 351 -5.12 29.17 39.63
CA ILE A 351 -5.73 29.51 40.91
C ILE A 351 -5.63 31.03 41.06
N ILE A 352 -6.78 31.69 41.21
CA ILE A 352 -6.86 33.15 41.38
C ILE A 352 -6.82 33.46 42.88
N ASP A 353 -7.78 32.91 43.62
CA ASP A 353 -7.89 33.06 45.06
C ASP A 353 -7.60 31.74 45.76
N LEU A 354 -6.71 31.79 46.76
CA LEU A 354 -6.40 30.65 47.61
C LEU A 354 -7.47 30.52 48.72
N PRO A 355 -7.74 29.30 49.20
CA PRO A 355 -8.62 29.08 50.34
C PRO A 355 -8.16 29.86 51.58
N PHE A 356 -9.13 30.45 52.30
CA PHE A 356 -8.90 31.21 53.52
C PHE A 356 -9.94 30.85 54.58
N THR A 357 -9.61 31.09 55.85
CA THR A 357 -10.54 30.91 56.98
C THR A 357 -11.34 32.21 57.18
N PRO A 358 -12.69 32.18 57.11
CA PRO A 358 -13.51 33.37 57.27
C PRO A 358 -13.47 33.90 58.71
N SER A 359 -13.33 35.22 58.88
CA SER A 359 -13.34 35.87 60.20
C SER A 359 -14.75 36.16 60.74
N LYS A 360 -15.78 36.09 59.90
CA LYS A 360 -17.18 36.36 60.25
C LYS A 360 -18.09 35.31 59.59
N PRO A 361 -19.21 34.93 60.23
CA PRO A 361 -20.17 33.99 59.63
C PRO A 361 -20.84 34.59 58.39
N SER A 362 -21.19 33.73 57.42
CA SER A 362 -21.92 34.12 56.20
C SER A 362 -23.43 34.26 56.41
N ASN A 363 -23.97 33.67 57.48
CA ASN A 363 -25.41 33.69 57.79
C ASN A 363 -25.91 35.09 58.19
N PHE A 364 -27.19 35.35 57.95
CA PHE A 364 -27.86 36.54 58.47
C PHE A 364 -27.73 36.61 60.00
N PRO A 365 -27.59 37.83 60.58
CA PRO A 365 -27.49 37.96 62.02
C PRO A 365 -28.75 37.41 62.70
N PRO A 366 -28.61 36.73 63.86
CA PRO A 366 -29.73 36.06 64.54
C PRO A 366 -30.88 36.99 64.91
N ILE A 367 -30.61 38.30 65.01
CA ILE A 367 -31.60 39.35 65.25
C ILE A 367 -32.68 39.39 64.16
N ILE A 368 -32.34 39.11 62.90
CA ILE A 368 -33.31 39.15 61.79
C ILE A 368 -34.32 38.01 61.96
N PHE A 369 -33.84 36.80 62.27
CA PHE A 369 -34.71 35.66 62.55
C PHE A 369 -35.63 35.90 63.76
N ALA A 370 -35.12 36.55 64.81
CA ALA A 370 -35.92 36.90 65.97
C ALA A 370 -37.06 37.88 65.60
N ILE A 371 -36.78 38.91 64.80
CA ILE A 371 -37.77 39.89 64.34
C ILE A 371 -38.81 39.20 63.45
N THR A 372 -38.37 38.43 62.44
CA THR A 372 -39.28 37.74 61.53
C THR A 372 -40.15 36.72 62.26
N GLY A 373 -39.58 35.96 63.21
CA GLY A 373 -40.33 35.01 64.03
C GLY A 373 -41.38 35.67 64.90
N PHE A 374 -41.06 36.83 65.51
CA PHE A 374 -42.02 37.60 66.29
C PHE A 374 -43.19 38.11 65.44
N LEU A 375 -42.91 38.71 64.27
CA LEU A 375 -43.97 39.17 63.37
C LEU A 375 -44.82 37.99 62.87
N ALA A 376 -44.19 36.91 62.42
CA ALA A 376 -44.89 35.73 61.94
C ALA A 376 -45.79 35.12 63.04
N GLY A 377 -45.32 35.07 64.28
CA GLY A 377 -46.11 34.60 65.43
C GLY A 377 -47.36 35.44 65.68
N ILE A 378 -47.27 36.77 65.58
CA ILE A 378 -48.44 37.67 65.70
C ILE A 378 -49.45 37.39 64.58
N PHE A 379 -48.99 37.35 63.32
CA PHE A 379 -49.88 37.11 62.19
C PHE A 379 -50.54 35.73 62.27
N LEU A 380 -49.79 34.70 62.68
CA LEU A 380 -50.31 33.35 62.83
C LEU A 380 -51.32 33.26 63.99
N GLY A 381 -51.05 33.96 65.10
CA GLY A 381 -51.99 34.06 66.22
C GLY A 381 -53.30 34.75 65.85
N ILE A 382 -53.23 35.89 65.14
CA ILE A 382 -54.41 36.57 64.61
C ILE A 382 -55.16 35.66 63.63
N GLY A 383 -54.43 35.01 62.71
CA GLY A 383 -55.00 34.08 61.73
C GLY A 383 -55.76 32.93 62.38
N LEU A 384 -55.13 32.24 63.34
CA LEU A 384 -55.77 31.16 64.10
C LEU A 384 -57.00 31.64 64.87
N ALA A 385 -56.91 32.80 65.54
CA ALA A 385 -58.06 33.37 66.25
C ALA A 385 -59.22 33.67 65.29
N THR A 386 -58.93 34.25 64.11
CA THR A 386 -59.97 34.50 63.09
C THR A 386 -60.56 33.23 62.51
N ILE A 387 -59.76 32.18 62.30
CA ILE A 387 -60.26 30.89 61.82
C ILE A 387 -61.18 30.28 62.89
N VAL A 388 -60.74 30.24 64.15
CA VAL A 388 -61.57 29.72 65.25
C VAL A 388 -62.89 30.49 65.36
N GLU A 389 -62.86 31.82 65.25
CA GLU A 389 -64.07 32.65 65.27
C GLU A 389 -64.98 32.40 64.05
N LEU A 390 -64.41 32.18 62.85
CA LEU A 390 -65.20 31.93 61.64
C LEU A 390 -65.94 30.57 61.68
N PHE A 391 -65.36 29.59 62.37
CA PHE A 391 -65.96 28.26 62.59
C PHE A 391 -66.79 28.18 63.87
N ASP A 392 -66.83 29.23 64.69
CA ASP A 392 -67.71 29.29 65.86
C ASP A 392 -69.14 29.63 65.41
N THR A 393 -70.04 28.67 65.58
CA THR A 393 -71.47 28.80 65.26
C THR A 393 -72.30 29.33 66.43
N SER A 394 -71.68 29.75 67.52
CA SER A 394 -72.38 30.30 68.69
C SER A 394 -73.02 31.66 68.36
N ILE A 395 -74.33 31.77 68.58
CA ILE A 395 -75.04 33.04 68.42
C ILE A 395 -74.74 33.93 69.64
N ARG A 396 -73.99 35.01 69.42
CA ARG A 396 -73.52 35.90 70.49
C ARG A 396 -74.31 37.20 70.60
N ARG A 397 -75.05 37.57 69.55
CA ARG A 397 -75.83 38.81 69.52
C ARG A 397 -77.28 38.53 69.13
N PRO A 398 -78.26 39.27 69.67
CA PRO A 398 -79.67 39.05 69.40
C PRO A 398 -80.04 39.31 67.93
N ASP A 399 -79.39 40.27 67.28
CA ASP A 399 -79.59 40.60 65.85
C ASP A 399 -79.20 39.43 64.93
N GLN A 400 -78.18 38.64 65.28
CA GLN A 400 -77.83 37.42 64.55
C GLN A 400 -78.95 36.38 64.61
N LEU A 401 -79.66 36.28 65.74
CA LEU A 401 -80.77 35.35 65.93
C LEU A 401 -82.02 35.79 65.15
N GLU A 402 -82.30 37.10 65.12
CA GLU A 402 -83.40 37.67 64.32
C GLU A 402 -83.20 37.43 62.83
N ILE A 403 -81.98 37.63 62.31
CA ILE A 403 -81.66 37.40 60.89
C ILE A 403 -81.77 35.92 60.51
N LEU A 404 -81.33 35.01 61.39
CA LEU A 404 -81.37 33.57 61.12
C LEU A 404 -82.77 32.95 61.23
N THR A 405 -83.65 33.51 62.07
CA THR A 405 -84.97 32.94 62.37
C THR A 405 -86.14 33.73 61.78
N GLU A 406 -85.90 34.93 61.24
CA GLU A 406 -86.90 35.88 60.72
C GLU A 406 -87.97 36.30 61.75
N VAL A 407 -87.69 36.13 63.05
CA VAL A 407 -88.59 36.50 64.15
C VAL A 407 -87.94 37.59 65.01
N PRO A 408 -88.67 38.66 65.39
CA PRO A 408 -88.13 39.72 66.24
C PRO A 408 -87.86 39.22 67.67
N VAL A 409 -86.71 39.56 68.24
CA VAL A 409 -86.32 39.22 69.61
C VAL A 409 -86.98 40.21 70.57
N ILE A 410 -87.93 39.70 71.36
CA ILE A 410 -88.77 40.53 72.24
C ILE A 410 -88.03 40.93 73.53
N THR A 411 -87.12 40.10 74.03
CA THR A 411 -86.36 40.36 75.26
C THR A 411 -85.12 39.49 75.32
N VAL A 412 -84.04 40.04 75.88
CA VAL A 412 -82.81 39.31 76.19
C VAL A 412 -82.74 39.16 77.71
N ILE A 413 -82.60 37.92 78.19
CA ILE A 413 -82.39 37.67 79.62
C ILE A 413 -80.90 37.88 79.91
N PRO A 414 -80.52 38.86 80.75
CA PRO A 414 -79.13 39.09 81.09
C PRO A 414 -78.60 37.88 81.87
N LYS A 415 -77.44 37.39 81.49
CA LYS A 415 -76.75 36.34 82.22
C LYS A 415 -76.31 36.90 83.58
N VAL A 416 -76.96 36.46 84.65
CA VAL A 416 -76.55 36.81 86.01
C VAL A 416 -75.31 35.98 86.34
N LEU A 417 -74.20 36.67 86.55
CA LEU A 417 -72.95 36.05 87.01
C LEU A 417 -73.09 35.77 88.51
N ASN A 418 -72.89 34.51 88.90
CA ASN A 418 -72.75 34.13 90.31
C ASN A 418 -71.35 34.47 90.83
#